data_AF-A0A821DXT6-F1
#
_entry.id   AF-A0A821DXT6-F1
#
_cell.length_a   1.000
_cell.length_b   1.000
_cell.length_c   1.000
_cell.angle_alpha   90.00
_cell.angle_beta   90.00
_cell.angle_gamma   90.00
#
_symmetry.space_group_name_H-M   'P 1'
#
loop_
_entity.id
_entity.type
_entity.pdbx_description
1 polymer ?
#
loop_
_entity_poly.entity_id
_entity_poly.type
_entity_poly.pdbx_seq_one_letter_code
_entity_poly.pdbx_strand_id
1 'polypeptide(L)'
;MNVSTAPKASLPLNNNIVLDQHQPQISEHQQGRLPFEQLKRTVSSNLPCFLIEYDQDVNSKNRPSDISAASFLEDHFKQQGISITFSLVGHSGIKLKLGVSNKEMYAALISTDKWPAQINNINITVIKPKFIPDAFALVVRYVPLQYNEEYVKEEIERNLQSVENVRRIQYHFQRRTNDFRFVVKDLREYNSTIKLGRISIGNTLCTITPFLTGNRMTFCTRCWCLGHMRDKCELENPRCRICLENLINGQTHVCLNRARCAQCNGDHQSLSSECDKVVEYRSELKAQINNAISSGKLHRLIPQERTQSMEFQTKQNEFPSLP
;
A
#
# COMPACT_ATOMS: atom_id res chain seq x y z
N MET A 1 63.36 55.61 -10.99
CA MET A 1 62.20 54.86 -10.45
C MET A 1 61.82 53.84 -11.50
N ASN A 2 62.27 52.60 -11.30
CA ASN A 2 62.08 51.48 -12.24
C ASN A 2 60.72 50.84 -11.98
N VAL A 3 59.88 50.74 -13.01
CA VAL A 3 58.81 49.74 -13.03
C VAL A 3 58.88 49.03 -14.38
N SER A 4 59.23 47.76 -14.29
CA SER A 4 59.50 46.83 -15.37
C SER A 4 58.20 46.25 -15.91
N THR A 5 58.01 46.29 -17.21
CA THR A 5 56.98 45.56 -17.96
C THR A 5 57.56 44.27 -18.53
N ALA A 6 56.91 43.14 -18.24
CA ALA A 6 57.18 41.83 -18.85
C ALA A 6 55.86 40.99 -18.83
N PRO A 7 55.73 39.90 -19.63
CA PRO A 7 54.65 39.78 -20.60
C PRO A 7 53.64 38.65 -20.33
N LYS A 8 52.53 38.73 -21.08
CA LYS A 8 51.51 37.68 -21.23
C LYS A 8 52.12 36.36 -21.70
N ALA A 9 51.90 35.29 -20.93
CA ALA A 9 52.07 33.91 -21.36
C ALA A 9 50.68 33.26 -21.53
N SER A 10 50.40 32.84 -22.74
CA SER A 10 49.25 32.05 -23.17
C SER A 10 49.64 30.57 -23.26
N LEU A 11 48.90 29.69 -22.57
CA LEU A 11 48.90 28.23 -22.78
C LEU A 11 47.48 27.67 -22.47
N PRO A 12 47.12 26.47 -22.98
CA PRO A 12 45.85 26.23 -23.64
C PRO A 12 44.76 25.67 -22.70
N LEU A 13 43.52 26.08 -22.96
CA LEU A 13 42.32 25.40 -22.51
C LEU A 13 42.18 24.09 -23.28
N ASN A 14 42.52 22.98 -22.65
CA ASN A 14 42.05 21.66 -23.05
C ASN A 14 41.57 20.94 -21.80
N ASN A 15 40.26 20.88 -21.60
CA ASN A 15 39.58 19.92 -20.73
C ASN A 15 38.14 19.81 -21.23
N ASN A 16 37.97 18.97 -22.25
CA ASN A 16 36.68 18.35 -22.55
C ASN A 16 36.31 17.44 -21.38
N ILE A 17 35.59 17.98 -20.39
CA ILE A 17 34.78 17.17 -19.50
C ILE A 17 33.48 16.90 -20.26
N VAL A 18 33.45 15.76 -20.94
CA VAL A 18 32.23 15.16 -21.45
C VAL A 18 31.41 14.77 -20.21
N LEU A 19 30.49 15.64 -19.81
CA LEU A 19 29.37 15.26 -18.95
C LEU A 19 28.48 14.36 -19.79
N ASP A 20 28.59 13.05 -19.59
CA ASP A 20 27.64 12.06 -20.08
C ASP A 20 26.26 12.38 -19.49
N GLN A 21 25.51 13.21 -20.22
CA GLN A 21 24.06 13.33 -20.07
C GLN A 21 23.42 12.09 -20.69
N HIS A 22 23.53 10.95 -20.01
CA HIS A 22 22.56 9.89 -20.19
C HIS A 22 21.28 10.28 -19.44
N GLN A 23 20.52 11.18 -20.06
CA GLN A 23 19.07 11.17 -19.88
C GLN A 23 18.57 9.87 -20.52
N PRO A 24 17.94 8.96 -19.78
CA PRO A 24 17.17 7.90 -20.43
C PRO A 24 16.08 8.59 -21.25
N GLN A 25 16.19 8.52 -22.58
CA GLN A 25 15.14 8.92 -23.49
C GLN A 25 13.92 8.04 -23.22
N ILE A 26 12.99 8.57 -22.44
CA ILE A 26 11.66 8.00 -22.30
C ILE A 26 11.00 8.18 -23.67
N SER A 27 10.84 7.10 -24.40
CA SER A 27 10.15 7.08 -25.69
C SER A 27 8.74 7.64 -25.53
N GLU A 28 8.44 8.70 -26.29
CA GLU A 28 7.20 9.50 -26.20
C GLU A 28 5.93 8.80 -26.74
N HIS A 29 5.90 7.46 -26.84
CA HIS A 29 4.77 6.72 -27.43
C HIS A 29 3.96 5.81 -26.50
N GLN A 30 4.04 6.00 -25.18
CA GLN A 30 3.09 5.38 -24.22
C GLN A 30 2.68 6.32 -23.06
N GLN A 31 2.66 7.64 -23.30
CA GLN A 31 2.19 8.58 -22.29
C GLN A 31 0.66 8.44 -22.10
N GLY A 32 0.25 7.90 -20.94
CA GLY A 32 -1.14 7.99 -20.47
C GLY A 32 -1.78 6.71 -19.93
N ARG A 33 -1.08 5.56 -19.90
CA ARG A 33 -1.59 4.36 -19.22
C ARG A 33 -0.54 3.75 -18.31
N LEU A 34 -0.85 3.72 -17.01
CA LEU A 34 -0.03 2.99 -16.05
C LEU A 34 -0.14 1.49 -16.35
N PRO A 35 0.98 0.74 -16.31
CA PRO A 35 0.94 -0.71 -16.48
C PRO A 35 -0.10 -1.37 -15.57
N PHE A 36 -0.82 -2.36 -16.09
CA PHE A 36 -1.89 -3.04 -15.33
C PHE A 36 -1.39 -3.61 -13.98
N GLU A 37 -0.15 -4.07 -13.91
CA GLU A 37 0.48 -4.51 -12.66
C GLU A 37 0.62 -3.38 -11.61
N GLN A 38 0.81 -2.12 -12.04
CA GLN A 38 0.82 -0.97 -11.15
C GLN A 38 -0.58 -0.62 -10.68
N LEU A 39 -1.58 -0.72 -11.56
CA LEU A 39 -2.99 -0.55 -11.19
C LEU A 39 -3.45 -1.66 -10.24
N LYS A 40 -3.10 -2.92 -10.52
CA LYS A 40 -3.34 -4.07 -9.65
C LYS A 40 -2.69 -3.85 -8.29
N ARG A 41 -1.41 -3.51 -8.20
CA ARG A 41 -0.76 -3.23 -6.90
C ARG A 41 -1.36 -2.03 -6.16
N THR A 42 -1.80 -1.01 -6.88
CA THR A 42 -2.42 0.17 -6.25
C THR A 42 -3.83 -0.12 -5.72
N VAL A 43 -4.55 -1.05 -6.35
CA VAL A 43 -5.97 -1.32 -6.08
C VAL A 43 -6.22 -2.62 -5.30
N SER A 44 -5.39 -3.65 -5.46
CA SER A 44 -5.53 -4.95 -4.77
C SER A 44 -4.93 -4.89 -3.36
N SER A 45 -5.64 -4.14 -2.51
CA SER A 45 -5.83 -4.42 -1.09
C SER A 45 -4.65 -4.28 -0.10
N ASN A 46 -3.45 -3.84 -0.50
CA ASN A 46 -2.30 -3.68 0.43
C ASN A 46 -2.10 -4.92 1.32
N LEU A 47 -2.48 -6.11 0.83
CA LEU A 47 -2.42 -7.33 1.62
C LEU A 47 -0.95 -7.75 1.73
N PRO A 48 -0.45 -8.00 2.96
CA PRO A 48 0.91 -8.47 3.15
C PRO A 48 1.09 -9.83 2.49
N CYS A 49 2.31 -10.09 2.02
CA CYS A 49 2.67 -11.40 1.49
C CYS A 49 2.98 -12.37 2.64
N PHE A 50 2.64 -13.63 2.43
CA PHE A 50 3.16 -14.76 3.19
C PHE A 50 4.55 -15.10 2.65
N LEU A 51 5.46 -15.51 3.55
CA LEU A 51 6.78 -15.95 3.15
C LEU A 51 6.93 -17.43 3.51
N ILE A 52 7.53 -18.20 2.61
CA ILE A 52 7.92 -19.58 2.87
C ILE A 52 9.43 -19.65 2.85
N GLU A 53 10.01 -20.13 3.94
CA GLU A 53 11.43 -20.46 4.04
C GLU A 53 11.60 -21.96 3.82
N TYR A 54 12.52 -22.32 2.92
CA TYR A 54 12.98 -23.69 2.76
C TYR A 54 14.12 -23.95 3.75
N ASP A 55 14.27 -25.21 4.16
CA ASP A 55 15.38 -25.63 5.01
C ASP A 55 16.76 -25.28 4.40
N GLN A 56 17.74 -24.97 5.25
CA GLN A 56 19.00 -24.32 4.85
C GLN A 56 19.89 -25.21 3.97
N ASP A 57 19.71 -26.52 4.03
CA ASP A 57 20.51 -27.50 3.28
C ASP A 57 20.06 -27.69 1.81
N VAL A 58 19.02 -26.97 1.39
CA VAL A 58 18.48 -27.08 0.03
C VAL A 58 19.27 -26.21 -0.94
N ASN A 59 20.12 -26.87 -1.75
CA ASN A 59 20.83 -26.27 -2.87
C ASN A 59 19.84 -25.50 -3.77
N SER A 60 20.22 -24.31 -4.25
CA SER A 60 19.33 -23.41 -5.01
C SER A 60 18.75 -24.07 -6.28
N LYS A 61 19.43 -25.07 -6.83
CA LYS A 61 18.99 -25.87 -7.99
C LYS A 61 17.89 -26.89 -7.68
N ASN A 62 17.72 -27.29 -6.42
CA ASN A 62 16.74 -28.30 -6.00
C ASN A 62 15.43 -27.68 -5.51
N ARG A 63 15.30 -26.35 -5.54
CA ARG A 63 14.09 -25.68 -5.10
C ARG A 63 12.98 -25.82 -6.16
N PRO A 64 11.73 -25.98 -5.73
CA PRO A 64 10.61 -26.01 -6.66
C PRO A 64 10.51 -24.67 -7.38
N SER A 65 10.11 -24.71 -8.66
CA SER A 65 9.79 -23.50 -9.40
C SER A 65 8.61 -22.78 -8.75
N ASP A 66 8.52 -21.46 -8.95
CA ASP A 66 7.41 -20.63 -8.44
C ASP A 66 6.04 -21.25 -8.78
N ILE A 67 5.87 -21.68 -10.04
CA ILE A 67 4.63 -22.27 -10.55
C ILE A 67 4.35 -23.61 -9.88
N SER A 68 5.36 -24.47 -9.73
CA SER A 68 5.17 -25.78 -9.09
C SER A 68 4.80 -25.63 -7.61
N ALA A 69 5.46 -24.73 -6.89
CA ALA A 69 5.16 -24.48 -5.48
C ALA A 69 3.75 -23.89 -5.30
N ALA A 70 3.35 -22.96 -6.16
CA ALA A 70 2.01 -22.38 -6.12
C ALA A 70 0.91 -23.42 -6.38
N SER A 71 1.06 -24.21 -7.45
CA SER A 71 0.09 -25.27 -7.81
C SER A 71 -0.08 -26.27 -6.67
N PHE A 72 1.04 -26.72 -6.08
CA PHE A 72 1.02 -27.63 -4.94
C PHE A 72 0.24 -27.07 -3.75
N LEU A 73 0.48 -25.79 -3.42
CA LEU A 73 -0.20 -25.13 -2.31
C LEU A 73 -1.70 -24.94 -2.58
N GLU A 74 -2.07 -24.55 -3.80
CA GLU A 74 -3.47 -24.40 -4.20
C GLU A 74 -4.22 -25.73 -4.09
N ASP A 75 -3.62 -26.83 -4.57
CA ASP A 75 -4.19 -28.17 -4.46
C ASP A 75 -4.31 -28.63 -3.00
N HIS A 76 -3.27 -28.41 -2.18
CA HIS A 76 -3.28 -28.74 -0.76
C HIS A 76 -4.41 -28.02 -0.01
N PHE A 77 -4.57 -26.72 -0.22
CA PHE A 77 -5.65 -25.96 0.42
C PHE A 77 -7.02 -26.36 -0.10
N LYS A 78 -7.14 -26.65 -1.40
CA LYS A 78 -8.38 -27.13 -2.00
C LYS A 78 -8.84 -28.46 -1.41
N GLN A 79 -7.91 -29.40 -1.17
CA GLN A 79 -8.20 -30.67 -0.49
C GLN A 79 -8.74 -30.46 0.94
N GLN A 80 -8.39 -29.35 1.57
CA GLN A 80 -8.88 -28.96 2.89
C GLN A 80 -10.15 -28.11 2.87
N GLY A 81 -10.75 -27.92 1.69
CA GLY A 81 -11.94 -27.11 1.49
C GLY A 81 -11.69 -25.59 1.43
N ILE A 82 -10.44 -25.16 1.30
CA ILE A 82 -10.08 -23.74 1.22
C ILE A 82 -9.72 -23.41 -0.23
N SER A 83 -10.57 -22.63 -0.91
CA SER A 83 -10.33 -22.19 -2.29
C SER A 83 -9.45 -20.95 -2.31
N ILE A 84 -8.23 -21.06 -2.86
CA ILE A 84 -7.23 -19.99 -2.87
C ILE A 84 -6.67 -19.84 -4.28
N THR A 85 -6.34 -18.61 -4.64
CA THR A 85 -5.58 -18.31 -5.86
C THR A 85 -4.51 -17.29 -5.54
N PHE A 86 -3.25 -17.63 -5.84
CA PHE A 86 -2.15 -16.70 -5.58
C PHE A 86 -2.05 -15.66 -6.69
N SER A 87 -2.10 -14.39 -6.31
CA SER A 87 -1.96 -13.25 -7.23
C SER A 87 -0.51 -12.83 -7.46
N LEU A 88 0.37 -13.26 -6.56
CA LEU A 88 1.81 -13.01 -6.60
C LEU A 88 2.52 -14.26 -6.09
N VAL A 89 3.45 -14.76 -6.88
CA VAL A 89 4.34 -15.86 -6.51
C VAL A 89 5.72 -15.51 -7.02
N GLY A 90 6.74 -15.57 -6.17
CA GLY A 90 8.10 -15.32 -6.61
C GLY A 90 9.13 -15.47 -5.51
N HIS A 91 10.31 -15.95 -5.86
CA HIS A 91 11.43 -16.01 -4.93
C HIS A 91 12.03 -14.64 -4.65
N SER A 92 12.38 -14.41 -3.39
CA SER A 92 13.13 -13.25 -2.92
C SER A 92 14.28 -13.74 -2.04
N GLY A 93 15.44 -13.95 -2.66
CA GLY A 93 16.55 -14.65 -2.03
C GLY A 93 16.20 -16.12 -1.78
N ILE A 94 16.25 -16.55 -0.53
CA ILE A 94 15.93 -17.93 -0.13
C ILE A 94 14.45 -18.18 0.17
N LYS A 95 13.62 -17.14 0.13
CA LYS A 95 12.21 -17.22 0.54
C LYS A 95 11.30 -17.16 -0.67
N LEU A 96 10.28 -18.01 -0.71
CA LEU A 96 9.17 -17.89 -1.64
C LEU A 96 8.16 -16.88 -1.08
N LYS A 97 7.83 -15.85 -1.87
CA LYS A 97 6.80 -14.85 -1.52
C LYS A 97 5.49 -15.23 -2.17
N LEU A 98 4.42 -15.20 -1.38
CA LEU A 98 3.06 -15.52 -1.80
C LEU A 98 2.12 -14.36 -1.45
N GLY A 99 1.39 -13.86 -2.44
CA GLY A 99 0.33 -12.87 -2.26
C GLY A 99 -1.00 -13.40 -2.78
N VAL A 100 -2.09 -12.95 -2.16
CA VAL A 100 -3.47 -13.30 -2.55
C VAL A 100 -4.21 -12.06 -3.06
N SER A 101 -5.23 -12.30 -3.88
CA SER A 101 -5.96 -11.26 -4.60
C SER A 101 -7.03 -10.55 -3.77
N ASN A 102 -7.57 -11.19 -2.73
CA ASN A 102 -8.72 -10.68 -1.98
C ASN A 102 -8.60 -10.91 -0.46
N LYS A 103 -9.49 -10.25 0.30
CA LYS A 103 -9.47 -10.26 1.76
C LYS A 103 -9.93 -11.60 2.33
N GLU A 104 -10.83 -12.28 1.64
CA GLU A 104 -11.41 -13.55 2.02
C GLU A 104 -10.33 -14.65 2.04
N MET A 105 -9.55 -14.75 0.96
CA MET A 105 -8.40 -15.65 0.85
C MET A 105 -7.33 -15.31 1.88
N TYR A 106 -7.08 -14.01 2.11
CA TYR A 106 -6.13 -13.57 3.14
C TYR A 106 -6.58 -14.00 4.54
N ALA A 107 -7.85 -13.78 4.88
CA ALA A 107 -8.43 -14.18 6.16
C ALA A 107 -8.41 -15.71 6.34
N ALA A 108 -8.65 -16.48 5.27
CA ALA A 108 -8.55 -17.93 5.30
C ALA A 108 -7.10 -18.39 5.56
N LEU A 109 -6.11 -17.79 4.89
CA LEU A 109 -4.70 -18.15 5.05
C LEU A 109 -4.10 -17.74 6.39
N ILE A 110 -4.54 -16.61 6.97
CA ILE A 110 -4.04 -16.17 8.27
C ILE A 110 -4.58 -17.04 9.40
N SER A 111 -5.87 -17.42 9.31
CA SER A 111 -6.58 -18.22 10.33
C SER A 111 -6.30 -19.72 10.23
N THR A 112 -5.87 -20.22 9.07
CA THR A 112 -5.55 -21.65 8.94
C THR A 112 -4.21 -21.99 9.56
N ASP A 113 -4.20 -23.04 10.37
CA ASP A 113 -2.98 -23.69 10.84
C ASP A 113 -2.60 -24.91 9.98
N LYS A 114 -3.37 -25.16 8.92
CA LYS A 114 -3.24 -26.34 8.06
C LYS A 114 -2.24 -26.17 6.92
N TRP A 115 -1.25 -25.28 7.08
CA TRP A 115 -0.16 -25.14 6.11
C TRP A 115 0.60 -26.47 5.97
N PRO A 116 1.06 -26.83 4.76
CA PRO A 116 1.83 -28.06 4.60
C PRO A 116 3.19 -27.94 5.29
N ALA A 117 3.69 -29.03 5.84
CA ALA A 117 5.04 -29.09 6.41
C ALA A 117 6.12 -29.20 5.32
N GLN A 118 5.74 -29.66 4.12
CA GLN A 118 6.65 -29.89 3.00
C GLN A 118 6.06 -29.44 1.67
N ILE A 119 6.92 -28.99 0.76
CA ILE A 119 6.61 -28.77 -0.66
C ILE A 119 7.62 -29.58 -1.46
N ASN A 120 7.16 -30.50 -2.32
CA ASN A 120 8.03 -31.37 -3.13
C ASN A 120 9.13 -32.06 -2.30
N ASN A 121 8.76 -32.67 -1.17
CA ASN A 121 9.65 -33.35 -0.21
C ASN A 121 10.69 -32.44 0.48
N ILE A 122 10.55 -31.12 0.39
CA ILE A 122 11.40 -30.16 1.08
C ILE A 122 10.64 -29.59 2.27
N ASN A 123 11.23 -29.63 3.46
CA ASN A 123 10.68 -29.03 4.66
C ASN A 123 10.57 -27.51 4.49
N ILE A 124 9.43 -26.97 4.93
CA ILE A 124 9.16 -25.55 4.86
C ILE A 124 8.75 -24.97 6.20
N THR A 125 9.07 -23.69 6.39
CA THR A 125 8.56 -22.86 7.47
C THR A 125 7.77 -21.70 6.88
N VAL A 126 6.52 -21.54 7.33
CA VAL A 126 5.65 -20.45 6.87
C VAL A 126 5.72 -19.29 7.84
N ILE A 127 6.09 -18.12 7.31
CA ILE A 127 6.09 -16.85 8.04
C ILE A 127 4.82 -16.10 7.67
N LYS A 128 3.85 -16.12 8.59
CA LYS A 128 2.63 -15.33 8.49
C LYS A 128 2.93 -13.83 8.71
N PRO A 129 2.22 -12.91 8.04
CA PRO A 129 2.32 -11.48 8.34
C PRO A 129 2.02 -11.15 9.80
N LYS A 130 2.82 -10.26 10.40
CA LYS A 130 2.68 -9.87 11.82
C LYS A 130 1.54 -8.89 12.09
N PHE A 131 1.06 -8.19 11.07
CA PHE A 131 0.06 -7.14 11.20
C PHE A 131 -1.10 -7.38 10.25
N ILE A 132 -2.28 -6.99 10.69
CA ILE A 132 -3.48 -7.02 9.85
C ILE A 132 -3.47 -5.78 8.96
N PRO A 133 -3.69 -5.94 7.64
CA PRO A 133 -3.65 -4.80 6.73
C PRO A 133 -4.82 -3.85 6.93
N ASP A 134 -4.61 -2.62 6.47
CA ASP A 134 -5.64 -1.58 6.39
C ASP A 134 -6.87 -1.99 5.57
N ALA A 135 -6.77 -3.03 4.76
CA ALA A 135 -7.91 -3.70 4.15
C ALA A 135 -8.98 -4.12 5.18
N PHE A 136 -8.60 -4.49 6.41
CA PHE A 136 -9.54 -4.85 7.47
C PHE A 136 -9.88 -3.66 8.38
N ALA A 137 -9.46 -2.45 8.00
CA ALA A 137 -9.73 -1.27 8.77
C ALA A 137 -11.10 -0.68 8.42
N LEU A 138 -11.76 -0.19 9.47
CA LEU A 138 -13.01 0.55 9.42
C LEU A 138 -12.78 1.96 9.97
N VAL A 139 -13.70 2.85 9.63
CA VAL A 139 -13.76 4.21 10.16
C VAL A 139 -15.14 4.46 10.71
N VAL A 140 -15.21 4.80 12.00
CA VAL A 140 -16.39 5.46 12.57
C VAL A 140 -16.27 6.95 12.32
N ARG A 141 -17.29 7.52 11.70
CA ARG A 141 -17.32 8.91 11.25
C ARG A 141 -18.27 9.75 12.09
N TYR A 142 -17.98 11.05 12.12
CA TYR A 142 -18.82 12.07 12.75
C TYR A 142 -19.00 11.88 14.26
N VAL A 143 -17.94 11.43 14.93
CA VAL A 143 -17.94 11.30 16.39
C VAL A 143 -17.90 12.71 17.02
N PRO A 144 -18.81 13.05 17.93
CA PRO A 144 -18.81 14.35 18.62
C PRO A 144 -17.49 14.66 19.31
N LEU A 145 -17.06 15.93 19.27
CA LEU A 145 -15.78 16.38 19.85
C LEU A 145 -15.69 16.21 21.37
N GLN A 146 -16.84 16.12 22.04
CA GLN A 146 -16.94 15.94 23.49
C GLN A 146 -16.43 14.58 23.97
N TYR A 147 -16.39 13.57 23.09
CA TYR A 147 -15.88 12.24 23.42
C TYR A 147 -14.38 12.18 23.19
N ASN A 148 -13.63 11.82 24.23
CA ASN A 148 -12.18 11.60 24.17
C ASN A 148 -11.85 10.27 23.47
N GLU A 149 -10.58 10.06 23.15
CA GLU A 149 -10.12 8.90 22.38
C GLU A 149 -10.31 7.59 23.14
N GLU A 150 -10.04 7.57 24.44
CA GLU A 150 -10.20 6.42 25.32
C GLU A 150 -11.66 5.96 25.40
N TYR A 151 -12.59 6.89 25.61
CA TYR A 151 -14.01 6.56 25.68
C TYR A 151 -14.54 5.99 24.37
N VAL A 152 -14.17 6.59 23.23
CA VAL A 152 -14.58 6.10 21.91
C VAL A 152 -14.02 4.71 21.66
N LYS A 153 -12.76 4.47 22.04
CA LYS A 153 -12.15 3.14 21.96
C LYS A 153 -12.92 2.11 22.77
N GLU A 154 -13.25 2.40 24.02
CA GLU A 154 -14.03 1.49 24.88
C GLU A 154 -15.42 1.21 24.33
N GLU A 155 -16.11 2.22 23.78
CA GLU A 155 -17.41 2.03 23.12
C GLU A 155 -17.27 1.11 21.89
N ILE A 156 -16.24 1.30 21.06
CA ILE A 156 -15.99 0.44 19.90
C ILE A 156 -15.71 -1.01 20.34
N GLU A 157 -14.84 -1.21 21.34
CA GLU A 157 -14.47 -2.52 21.88
C GLU A 157 -15.63 -3.21 22.61
N ARG A 158 -16.60 -2.45 23.14
CA ARG A 158 -17.84 -3.01 23.71
C ARG A 158 -18.81 -3.53 22.65
N ASN A 159 -18.82 -2.93 21.46
CA ASN A 159 -19.69 -3.36 20.37
C ASN A 159 -19.06 -4.47 19.51
N LEU A 160 -17.73 -4.58 19.50
CA LEU A 160 -16.98 -5.45 18.59
C LEU A 160 -15.82 -6.14 19.33
N GLN A 161 -15.73 -7.46 19.21
CA GLN A 161 -14.80 -8.30 19.99
C GLN A 161 -13.39 -8.35 19.40
N SER A 162 -13.24 -8.24 18.07
CA SER A 162 -11.96 -8.43 17.37
C SER A 162 -11.31 -7.12 16.94
N VAL A 163 -11.52 -6.04 17.70
CA VAL A 163 -11.00 -4.71 17.38
C VAL A 163 -9.55 -4.54 17.84
N GLU A 164 -8.75 -3.89 17.00
CA GLU A 164 -7.40 -3.43 17.31
C GLU A 164 -7.12 -2.03 16.76
N ASN A 165 -6.08 -1.40 17.30
CA ASN A 165 -5.48 -0.18 16.75
C ASN A 165 -6.48 0.96 16.52
N VAL A 166 -7.40 1.17 17.47
CA VAL A 166 -8.28 2.34 17.48
C VAL A 166 -7.43 3.60 17.59
N ARG A 167 -7.57 4.53 16.64
CA ARG A 167 -6.84 5.80 16.61
C ARG A 167 -7.68 6.91 16.01
N ARG A 168 -7.56 8.13 16.54
CA ARG A 168 -8.16 9.31 15.91
C ARG A 168 -7.47 9.65 14.58
N ILE A 169 -8.25 9.91 13.53
CA ILE A 169 -7.74 10.43 12.26
C ILE A 169 -7.40 11.91 12.43
N GLN A 170 -6.15 12.27 12.15
CA GLN A 170 -5.70 13.66 12.17
C GLN A 170 -5.90 14.29 10.79
N TYR A 171 -6.66 15.37 10.73
CA TYR A 171 -6.87 16.17 9.53
C TYR A 171 -6.02 17.44 9.61
N HIS A 172 -5.55 17.94 8.45
CA HIS A 172 -4.84 19.21 8.35
C HIS A 172 -5.69 20.40 8.80
N PHE A 173 -7.01 20.33 8.61
CA PHE A 173 -7.95 21.37 9.01
C PHE A 173 -8.80 20.88 10.18
N GLN A 174 -9.07 21.79 11.11
CA GLN A 174 -9.93 21.50 12.25
C GLN A 174 -11.36 21.22 11.78
N ARG A 175 -11.91 20.08 12.20
CA ARG A 175 -13.29 19.67 11.91
C ARG A 175 -14.17 19.85 13.13
N ARG A 176 -15.48 19.93 12.89
CA ARG A 176 -16.51 19.96 13.94
C ARG A 176 -16.78 18.58 14.57
N THR A 177 -16.19 17.53 14.03
CA THR A 177 -16.32 16.14 14.47
C THR A 177 -14.98 15.42 14.35
N ASN A 178 -14.82 14.35 15.12
CA ASN A 178 -13.72 13.41 15.02
C ASN A 178 -14.10 12.20 14.16
N ASP A 179 -13.13 11.63 13.47
CA ASP A 179 -13.25 10.33 12.81
C ASP A 179 -12.21 9.40 13.45
N PHE A 180 -12.58 8.15 13.74
CA PHE A 180 -11.68 7.17 14.35
C PHE A 180 -11.53 5.97 13.44
N ARG A 181 -10.29 5.57 13.22
CA ARG A 181 -9.91 4.38 12.46
C ARG A 181 -9.66 3.24 13.44
N PHE A 182 -10.09 2.04 13.09
CA PHE A 182 -9.79 0.82 13.84
C PHE A 182 -9.71 -0.38 12.89
N VAL A 183 -9.09 -1.47 13.32
CA VAL A 183 -8.94 -2.71 12.55
C VAL A 183 -9.82 -3.79 13.17
N VAL A 184 -10.48 -4.61 12.34
CA VAL A 184 -11.29 -5.75 12.80
C VAL A 184 -10.65 -7.04 12.31
N LYS A 185 -10.23 -7.93 13.21
CA LYS A 185 -9.52 -9.16 12.80
C LYS A 185 -10.43 -10.16 12.12
N ASP A 186 -11.61 -10.38 12.69
CA ASP A 186 -12.54 -11.38 12.19
C ASP A 186 -13.28 -10.84 10.97
N LEU A 187 -13.19 -11.57 9.86
CA LEU A 187 -13.81 -11.15 8.61
C LEU A 187 -15.35 -11.17 8.71
N ARG A 188 -15.93 -12.05 9.53
CA ARG A 188 -17.39 -12.12 9.71
C ARG A 188 -17.88 -10.92 10.51
N GLU A 189 -17.20 -10.59 11.61
CA GLU A 189 -17.45 -9.36 12.36
C GLU A 189 -17.25 -8.11 11.48
N TYR A 190 -16.18 -8.04 10.68
CA TYR A 190 -15.97 -6.93 9.73
C TYR A 190 -17.16 -6.78 8.76
N ASN A 191 -17.59 -7.87 8.11
CA ASN A 191 -18.65 -7.84 7.12
C ASN A 191 -20.02 -7.51 7.73
N SER A 192 -20.33 -8.06 8.91
CA SER A 192 -21.57 -7.75 9.63
C SER A 192 -21.58 -6.28 10.09
N THR A 193 -20.47 -5.76 10.59
CA THR A 193 -20.29 -4.37 10.99
C THR A 193 -20.50 -3.41 9.81
N ILE A 194 -19.92 -3.72 8.64
CA ILE A 194 -20.15 -2.96 7.42
C ILE A 194 -21.61 -3.02 6.96
N LYS A 195 -22.24 -4.19 7.05
CA LYS A 195 -23.64 -4.38 6.67
C LYS A 195 -24.60 -3.60 7.58
N LEU A 196 -24.30 -3.52 8.89
CA LEU A 196 -25.02 -2.66 9.82
C LEU A 196 -24.78 -1.18 9.53
N GLY A 197 -23.53 -0.82 9.19
CA GLY A 197 -23.14 0.51 8.73
C GLY A 197 -23.17 1.59 9.82
N ARG A 198 -23.48 1.24 11.07
CA ARG A 198 -23.59 2.17 12.20
C ARG A 198 -23.17 1.53 13.52
N ILE A 199 -22.70 2.34 14.45
CA ILE A 199 -22.29 1.95 15.81
C ILE A 199 -22.71 3.04 16.81
N SER A 200 -23.12 2.63 18.00
CA SER A 200 -23.42 3.57 19.08
C SER A 200 -22.13 4.02 19.76
N ILE A 201 -21.95 5.33 19.89
CA ILE A 201 -20.88 5.94 20.70
C ILE A 201 -21.56 6.90 21.67
N GLY A 202 -21.68 6.48 22.92
CA GLY A 202 -22.54 7.16 23.90
C GLY A 202 -23.98 7.24 23.41
N ASN A 203 -24.54 8.45 23.36
CA ASN A 203 -25.93 8.68 22.91
C ASN A 203 -26.04 9.00 21.41
N THR A 204 -24.99 8.75 20.62
CA THR A 204 -24.95 9.10 19.19
C THR A 204 -24.73 7.86 18.35
N LEU A 205 -25.56 7.70 17.32
CA LEU A 205 -25.41 6.64 16.34
C LEU A 205 -24.49 7.13 15.19
N CYS A 206 -23.25 6.68 15.20
CA CYS A 206 -22.22 7.10 14.26
C CYS A 206 -22.16 6.15 13.05
N THR A 207 -21.80 6.70 11.89
CA THR A 207 -21.70 5.93 10.64
C THR A 207 -20.37 5.18 10.58
N ILE A 208 -20.41 3.91 10.19
CA ILE A 208 -19.22 3.11 9.91
C ILE A 208 -19.02 2.98 8.40
N THR A 209 -17.78 3.15 7.95
CA THR A 209 -17.39 2.95 6.56
C THR A 209 -16.09 2.15 6.47
N PRO A 210 -15.86 1.39 5.38
CA PRO A 210 -14.54 0.82 5.12
C PRO A 210 -13.47 1.91 5.08
N PHE A 211 -12.31 1.66 5.69
CA PHE A 211 -11.17 2.54 5.52
C PHE A 211 -10.60 2.38 4.11
N LEU A 212 -10.70 3.45 3.33
CA LEU A 212 -10.09 3.50 2.01
C LEU A 212 -8.66 4.02 2.16
N THR A 213 -7.68 3.11 2.09
CA THR A 213 -6.29 3.53 1.97
C THR A 213 -6.14 4.39 0.73
N GLY A 214 -5.42 5.51 0.85
CA GLY A 214 -5.05 6.30 -0.31
C GLY A 214 -4.35 5.44 -1.36
N ASN A 215 -4.58 5.76 -2.64
CA ASN A 215 -3.91 5.09 -3.75
C ASN A 215 -2.40 5.26 -3.58
N ARG A 216 -1.69 4.16 -3.27
CA ARG A 216 -0.24 4.20 -3.10
C ARG A 216 0.41 4.43 -4.45
N MET A 217 1.15 5.53 -4.57
CA MET A 217 1.95 5.78 -5.78
C MET A 217 3.01 4.69 -5.92
N THR A 218 3.18 4.19 -7.14
CA THR A 218 4.32 3.32 -7.43
C THR A 218 5.55 4.19 -7.64
N PHE A 219 6.55 4.00 -6.79
CA PHE A 219 7.86 4.64 -6.93
C PHE A 219 8.97 3.64 -6.67
N CYS A 220 10.12 3.89 -7.29
CA CYS A 220 11.29 3.05 -7.15
C CYS A 220 12.14 3.53 -5.97
N THR A 221 12.45 2.67 -4.99
CA THR A 221 13.31 3.06 -3.86
C THR A 221 14.80 3.13 -4.21
N ARG A 222 15.19 2.75 -5.44
CA ARG A 222 16.57 2.87 -5.93
C ARG A 222 16.82 4.26 -6.52
N CYS A 223 15.94 4.74 -7.40
CA CYS A 223 16.09 6.03 -8.07
C CYS A 223 15.17 7.14 -7.53
N TRP A 224 14.16 6.78 -6.73
CA TRP A 224 13.08 7.65 -6.23
C TRP A 224 12.12 8.20 -7.32
N CYS A 225 12.26 7.75 -8.57
CA CYS A 225 11.34 8.09 -9.66
C CYS A 225 9.99 7.36 -9.52
N LEU A 226 8.92 8.00 -10.01
CA LEU A 226 7.59 7.41 -10.12
C LEU A 226 7.53 6.40 -11.28
N GLY A 227 6.53 5.52 -11.25
CA GLY A 227 6.14 4.72 -12.42
C GLY A 227 6.95 3.45 -12.67
N HIS A 228 7.83 3.00 -11.76
CA HIS A 228 8.44 1.66 -11.84
C HIS A 228 8.85 1.10 -10.48
N MET A 229 9.14 -0.21 -10.45
CA MET A 229 9.64 -0.93 -9.28
C MET A 229 11.16 -0.99 -9.27
N ARG A 230 11.75 -1.23 -8.08
CA ARG A 230 13.20 -1.43 -7.93
C ARG A 230 13.76 -2.50 -8.86
N ASP A 231 13.02 -3.58 -9.08
CA ASP A 231 13.47 -4.71 -9.90
C ASP A 231 13.51 -4.39 -11.40
N LYS A 232 12.80 -3.34 -11.82
CA LYS A 232 12.78 -2.83 -13.21
C LYS A 232 13.54 -1.51 -13.34
N CYS A 233 14.40 -1.20 -12.37
CA CYS A 233 15.17 0.04 -12.38
C CYS A 233 16.47 -0.17 -13.14
N GLU A 234 16.70 0.65 -14.16
CA GLU A 234 17.90 0.65 -14.99
C GLU A 234 19.13 1.20 -14.26
N LEU A 235 18.94 1.95 -13.17
CA LEU A 235 20.07 2.37 -12.34
C LEU A 235 20.68 1.16 -11.65
N GLU A 236 22.01 1.04 -11.75
CA GLU A 236 22.78 0.04 -11.01
C GLU A 236 22.86 0.41 -9.53
N ASN A 237 23.19 1.68 -9.25
CA ASN A 237 23.43 2.18 -7.90
C ASN A 237 22.19 2.89 -7.31
N PRO A 238 21.86 2.67 -6.02
CA PRO A 238 20.82 3.42 -5.34
C PRO A 238 21.23 4.88 -5.14
N ARG A 239 20.24 5.78 -5.14
CA ARG A 239 20.42 7.21 -4.92
C ARG A 239 19.94 7.61 -3.54
N CYS A 240 20.54 8.66 -2.99
CA CYS A 240 20.12 9.24 -1.72
C CYS A 240 18.69 9.77 -1.84
N ARG A 241 17.85 9.48 -0.84
CA ARG A 241 16.47 9.98 -0.78
C ARG A 241 16.37 11.51 -0.78
N ILE A 242 17.37 12.18 -0.20
CA ILE A 242 17.37 13.63 0.01
C ILE A 242 18.04 14.33 -1.17
N CYS A 243 19.32 14.06 -1.45
CA CYS A 243 20.09 14.79 -2.47
C CYS A 243 20.13 14.12 -3.85
N LEU A 244 19.63 12.87 -3.98
CA LEU A 244 19.68 12.05 -5.21
C LEU A 244 21.07 11.67 -5.72
N GLU A 245 22.12 11.92 -4.95
CA GLU A 245 23.48 11.47 -5.28
C GLU A 245 23.59 9.94 -5.17
N ASN A 246 24.44 9.34 -6.01
CA ASN A 246 24.63 7.90 -6.04
C ASN A 246 25.31 7.41 -4.75
N LEU A 247 24.75 6.38 -4.12
CA LEU A 247 25.41 5.63 -3.05
C LEU A 247 26.36 4.62 -3.69
N ILE A 248 27.65 4.84 -3.50
CA ILE A 248 28.68 3.91 -3.97
C ILE A 248 28.80 2.77 -2.95
N ASN A 249 28.65 1.53 -3.41
CA ASN A 249 28.96 0.29 -2.66
C ASN A 249 28.34 0.18 -1.25
N GLY A 250 27.13 0.72 -1.03
CA GLY A 250 26.44 0.62 0.26
C GLY A 250 27.10 1.38 1.42
N GLN A 251 28.14 2.18 1.15
CA GLN A 251 28.79 3.04 2.14
C GLN A 251 28.14 4.43 2.22
N THR A 252 28.40 5.10 3.35
CA THR A 252 27.85 6.38 3.77
C THR A 252 28.18 7.49 2.78
N HIS A 253 27.28 7.75 1.84
CA HIS A 253 27.28 9.05 1.17
C HIS A 253 27.13 10.14 2.26
N VAL A 254 27.91 11.22 2.15
CA VAL A 254 27.79 12.37 3.06
C VAL A 254 26.71 13.28 2.49
N CYS A 255 25.50 13.18 3.03
CA CYS A 255 24.39 14.01 2.58
C CYS A 255 24.60 15.47 2.99
N LEU A 256 24.64 16.37 2.02
CA LEU A 256 24.62 17.82 2.28
C LEU A 256 23.22 18.33 2.67
N ASN A 257 22.24 17.44 2.86
CA ASN A 257 20.84 17.74 3.18
C ASN A 257 20.15 18.74 2.23
N ARG A 258 20.70 18.95 1.03
CA ARG A 258 20.06 19.71 -0.04
C ARG A 258 19.03 18.82 -0.71
N ALA A 259 17.76 19.06 -0.43
CA ALA A 259 16.68 18.27 -0.97
C ALA A 259 16.58 18.46 -2.48
N ARG A 260 16.47 17.34 -3.21
CA ARG A 260 16.30 17.34 -4.66
C ARG A 260 15.22 16.33 -5.06
N CYS A 261 14.35 16.73 -5.97
CA CYS A 261 13.24 15.89 -6.42
C CYS A 261 13.61 15.05 -7.64
N ALA A 262 13.37 13.74 -7.57
CA ALA A 262 13.70 12.81 -8.67
C ALA A 262 12.80 12.98 -9.90
N GLN A 263 11.66 13.68 -9.77
CA GLN A 263 10.74 13.90 -10.89
C GLN A 263 11.02 15.19 -11.64
N CYS A 264 11.24 16.29 -10.91
CA CYS A 264 11.36 17.64 -11.49
C CYS A 264 12.70 18.33 -11.19
N ASN A 265 13.60 17.67 -10.47
CA ASN A 265 14.89 18.22 -10.02
C ASN A 265 14.81 19.50 -9.16
N GLY A 266 13.64 19.88 -8.66
CA GLY A 266 13.46 21.05 -7.78
C GLY A 266 13.94 20.84 -6.34
N ASP A 267 13.98 21.94 -5.58
CA ASP A 267 14.52 22.04 -4.20
C ASP A 267 13.54 21.52 -3.13
N HIS A 268 13.00 20.32 -3.35
CA HIS A 268 12.12 19.63 -2.40
C HIS A 268 12.39 18.14 -2.43
N GLN A 269 11.96 17.44 -1.38
CA GLN A 269 12.13 15.98 -1.32
C GLN A 269 11.34 15.29 -2.43
N SER A 270 11.90 14.21 -2.95
CA SER A 270 11.18 13.32 -3.87
C SER A 270 9.87 12.85 -3.23
N LEU A 271 8.79 12.87 -4.03
CA LEU A 271 7.41 12.52 -3.61
C LEU A 271 6.72 13.55 -2.72
N SER A 272 7.28 14.76 -2.56
CA SER A 272 6.61 15.88 -1.88
C SER A 272 5.23 16.17 -2.51
N SER A 273 4.27 16.58 -1.68
CA SER A 273 2.97 17.08 -2.13
C SER A 273 3.07 18.39 -2.90
N GLU A 274 4.17 19.10 -2.78
CA GLU A 274 4.46 20.37 -3.48
C GLU A 274 5.02 20.14 -4.89
N CYS A 275 5.33 18.89 -5.27
CA CYS A 275 5.85 18.58 -6.58
C CYS A 275 4.72 18.42 -7.60
N ASP A 276 4.66 19.28 -8.61
CA ASP A 276 3.63 19.23 -9.67
C ASP A 276 3.55 17.86 -10.35
N LYS A 277 4.70 17.23 -10.64
CA LYS A 277 4.76 15.89 -11.25
C LYS A 277 4.18 14.80 -10.36
N VAL A 278 4.29 14.95 -9.04
CA VAL A 278 3.69 14.02 -8.08
C VAL A 278 2.19 14.23 -8.00
N VAL A 279 1.73 15.48 -8.04
CA VAL A 279 0.30 15.84 -8.07
C VAL A 279 -0.37 15.31 -9.34
N GLU A 280 0.26 15.53 -10.50
CA GLU A 280 -0.16 15.03 -11.80
C GLU A 280 -0.33 13.51 -11.77
N TYR A 281 0.72 12.79 -11.37
CA TYR A 281 0.69 11.32 -11.26
C TYR A 281 -0.40 10.80 -10.32
N ARG A 282 -0.63 11.45 -9.18
CA ARG A 282 -1.72 11.08 -8.25
C ARG A 282 -3.09 11.26 -8.89
N SER A 283 -3.28 12.35 -9.63
CA SER A 283 -4.54 12.67 -10.29
C SER A 283 -4.84 11.66 -11.40
N GLU A 284 -3.82 11.31 -12.20
CA GLU A 284 -3.91 10.33 -13.28
C GLU A 284 -4.17 8.93 -12.72
N LEU A 285 -3.44 8.54 -11.68
CA LEU A 285 -3.64 7.27 -10.99
C LEU A 285 -5.08 7.17 -10.44
N LYS A 286 -5.62 8.24 -9.85
CA LYS A 286 -7.00 8.29 -9.37
C LYS A 286 -8.00 8.15 -10.54
N ALA A 287 -7.78 8.84 -11.64
CA ALA A 287 -8.64 8.78 -12.83
C ALA A 287 -8.63 7.38 -13.47
N GLN A 288 -7.45 6.79 -13.68
CA GLN A 288 -7.30 5.46 -14.25
C GLN A 288 -7.92 4.38 -13.34
N ILE A 289 -7.77 4.51 -12.03
CA ILE A 289 -8.42 3.60 -11.07
C ILE A 289 -9.95 3.73 -11.15
N ASN A 290 -10.48 4.95 -11.14
CA ASN A 290 -11.92 5.16 -11.27
C ASN A 290 -12.47 4.60 -12.60
N ASN A 291 -11.74 4.76 -13.70
CA ASN A 291 -12.08 4.20 -15.00
C ASN A 291 -12.03 2.66 -15.00
N ALA A 292 -10.99 2.08 -14.40
CA ALA A 292 -10.87 0.63 -14.26
C ALA A 292 -11.99 0.04 -13.38
N ILE A 293 -12.45 0.79 -12.38
CA ILE A 293 -13.61 0.43 -11.56
C ILE A 293 -14.90 0.51 -12.36
N SER A 294 -15.15 1.62 -13.06
CA SER A 294 -16.37 1.79 -13.87
C SER A 294 -16.45 0.80 -15.03
N SER A 295 -15.31 0.36 -15.57
CA SER A 295 -15.23 -0.66 -16.62
C SER A 295 -15.28 -2.10 -16.09
N GLY A 296 -15.41 -2.31 -14.77
CA GLY A 296 -15.48 -3.64 -14.15
C GLY A 296 -14.16 -4.41 -14.16
N LYS A 297 -13.05 -3.83 -14.64
CA LYS A 297 -11.72 -4.46 -14.66
C LYS A 297 -11.06 -4.49 -13.28
N LEU A 298 -11.49 -3.62 -12.38
CA LEU A 298 -11.02 -3.55 -11.00
C LEU A 298 -12.22 -3.41 -10.07
N HIS A 299 -12.38 -4.32 -9.12
CA HIS A 299 -13.42 -4.17 -8.10
C HIS A 299 -12.86 -3.39 -6.91
N ARG A 300 -13.37 -2.16 -6.70
CA ARG A 300 -13.29 -1.53 -5.38
C ARG A 300 -14.39 -2.13 -4.52
N LEU A 301 -14.13 -2.35 -3.24
CA LEU A 301 -15.21 -2.52 -2.27
C LEU A 301 -15.91 -1.17 -2.13
N ILE A 302 -16.84 -0.89 -3.04
CA ILE A 302 -17.72 0.26 -2.96
C ILE A 302 -18.67 -0.06 -1.81
N PRO A 303 -18.73 0.77 -0.75
CA PRO A 303 -19.87 0.70 0.16
C PRO A 303 -21.10 0.92 -0.72
N GLN A 304 -22.01 -0.05 -0.81
CA GLN A 304 -23.25 0.14 -1.56
C GLN A 304 -23.91 1.42 -1.05
N GLU A 305 -23.83 2.50 -1.82
CA GLU A 305 -24.64 3.68 -1.59
C GLU A 305 -26.07 3.22 -1.84
N ARG A 306 -26.83 3.10 -0.75
CA ARG A 306 -28.29 3.09 -0.68
C ARG A 306 -29.01 2.47 -1.88
N THR A 307 -29.44 1.22 -1.75
CA THR A 307 -30.79 0.90 -2.27
C THR A 307 -31.78 1.39 -1.21
N GLN A 308 -32.27 2.61 -1.44
CA GLN A 308 -33.45 3.22 -0.83
C GLN A 308 -33.40 3.35 0.70
N SER A 309 -33.62 4.57 1.17
CA SER A 309 -34.24 4.78 2.47
C SER A 309 -35.32 3.71 2.67
N MET A 310 -35.14 2.81 3.64
CA MET A 310 -36.31 2.24 4.29
C MET A 310 -37.04 3.46 4.84
N GLU A 311 -38.02 3.94 4.09
CA GLU A 311 -39.10 4.71 4.66
C GLU A 311 -39.59 3.85 5.81
N PHE A 312 -39.27 4.27 7.03
CA PHE A 312 -39.98 3.79 8.19
C PHE A 312 -41.44 4.17 7.93
N GLN A 313 -42.21 3.23 7.40
CA GLN A 313 -43.65 3.27 7.55
C GLN A 313 -43.89 3.18 9.05
N THR A 314 -43.98 4.34 9.68
CA THR A 314 -44.59 4.47 11.00
C THR A 314 -46.02 4.01 10.81
N LYS A 315 -46.30 2.75 11.12
CA LYS A 315 -47.68 2.34 11.36
C LYS A 315 -48.18 3.19 12.51
N GLN A 316 -49.00 4.19 12.20
CA GLN A 316 -49.42 5.24 13.15
C GLN A 316 -50.23 4.73 14.35
N ASN A 317 -50.46 3.42 14.53
CA ASN A 317 -51.48 2.91 15.47
C ASN A 317 -51.04 1.75 16.37
N GLU A 318 -49.74 1.54 16.65
CA GLU A 318 -49.26 0.45 17.53
C GLU A 318 -48.71 0.94 18.89
N PHE A 319 -49.13 2.11 19.37
CA PHE A 319 -48.90 2.47 20.77
C PHE A 319 -50.10 2.04 21.63
N PRO A 320 -49.94 1.09 22.57
CA PRO A 320 -50.99 0.79 23.53
C PRO A 320 -51.24 2.03 24.40
N SER A 321 -52.49 2.45 24.51
CA SER A 321 -52.89 3.50 25.46
C SER A 321 -52.61 3.01 26.86
N LEU A 322 -51.83 3.79 27.61
CA LEU A 322 -51.57 3.55 29.02
C LEU A 322 -52.88 3.70 29.82
N PRO A 323 -53.08 2.86 30.86
CA PRO A 323 -54.27 2.87 31.70
C PRO A 323 -54.42 4.12 32.56
#